data_AF-H8G7I6-F1
#
_entry.id   AF-H8G7I6-F1
#
_cell.length_a   1.000
_cell.length_b   1.000
_cell.length_c   1.000
_cell.angle_alpha   90.00
_cell.angle_beta   90.00
_cell.angle_gamma   90.00
#
_symmetry.space_group_name_H-M   'P 1'
#
loop_
_entity.id
_entity.type
_entity.pdbx_description
1 polymer ?
#
loop_
_entity_poly.entity_id
_entity_poly.type
_entity_poly.pdbx_seq_one_letter_code
_entity_poly.pdbx_strand_id
1 'polypeptide(L)'
;MSSPGGRRLGGVPDIDAPPRVLAVSDEVDEALWSACVTDVSVDLILAAGDLPFDYLDFLASTLDRPLVFVPGNHDPDLSGFGFRNGLALRAGFPSRWPGPPGGVNADGRVVEVAGVRIAGLGGSPLYNNGPNQWSERAQARRARRLVRRARGPVDVLLTHTPPRGVGDGPDPVHRGFECLHHAVRRLRPRWLLHGHVHPYGRPTPDHRLGDTRVRNVVGAHVFGIGRPTPTEAL
;
A
#
# COMPACT_ATOMS: atom_id res chain seq x y z
N MET A 1 25.36 -20.84 43.25
CA MET A 1 26.11 -20.80 41.98
C MET A 1 25.11 -20.59 40.87
N SER A 2 25.00 -19.35 40.41
CA SER A 2 24.01 -18.92 39.41
C SER A 2 24.58 -19.12 38.01
N SER A 3 23.92 -19.93 37.19
CA SER A 3 24.25 -20.02 35.76
C SER A 3 23.79 -18.74 35.04
N PRO A 4 24.63 -18.10 34.21
CA PRO A 4 24.23 -16.90 33.49
C PRO A 4 23.40 -17.27 32.25
N GLY A 5 22.31 -16.54 32.06
CA GLY A 5 21.40 -16.67 30.93
C GLY A 5 22.09 -16.43 29.59
N GLY A 6 21.96 -17.40 28.70
CA GLY A 6 22.33 -17.26 27.29
C GLY A 6 21.43 -16.24 26.62
N ARG A 7 22.03 -15.14 26.15
CA ARG A 7 21.41 -14.23 25.18
C ARG A 7 21.09 -15.04 23.92
N ARG A 8 19.81 -15.18 23.57
CA ARG A 8 19.40 -15.69 22.26
C ARG A 8 19.77 -14.64 21.21
N LEU A 9 20.84 -14.91 20.48
CA LEU A 9 21.20 -14.23 19.24
C LEU A 9 20.15 -14.58 18.17
N GLY A 10 19.81 -13.58 17.36
CA GLY A 10 18.90 -13.57 16.20
C GLY A 10 18.23 -14.89 15.82
N GLY A 11 16.92 -14.98 16.08
CA GLY A 11 16.09 -16.03 15.50
C GLY A 11 16.11 -15.93 13.98
N VAL A 12 16.35 -17.06 13.33
CA VAL A 12 16.13 -17.21 11.88
C VAL A 12 14.65 -16.89 11.62
N PRO A 13 14.31 -15.97 10.70
CA PRO A 13 12.92 -15.66 10.41
C PRO A 13 12.20 -16.94 9.98
N ASP A 14 11.06 -17.19 10.61
CA ASP A 14 10.20 -18.32 10.29
C ASP A 14 9.65 -18.14 8.88
N ILE A 15 10.17 -18.91 7.92
CA ILE A 15 9.82 -18.85 6.50
C ILE A 15 8.34 -19.20 6.25
N ASP A 16 7.69 -19.87 7.21
CA ASP A 16 6.28 -20.27 7.12
C ASP A 16 5.32 -19.25 7.77
N ALA A 17 5.83 -18.22 8.45
CA ALA A 17 5.00 -17.20 9.07
C ALA A 17 4.43 -16.21 8.02
N PRO A 18 3.17 -15.77 8.18
CA PRO A 18 2.57 -14.78 7.27
C PRO A 18 3.40 -13.48 7.26
N PRO A 19 3.75 -12.91 6.09
CA PRO A 19 4.54 -11.69 6.02
C PRO A 19 3.89 -10.58 6.83
N ARG A 20 4.67 -9.88 7.66
CA ARG A 20 4.17 -8.79 8.49
C ARG A 20 4.41 -7.47 7.77
N VAL A 21 3.38 -6.66 7.60
CA VAL A 21 3.48 -5.38 6.92
C VAL A 21 3.34 -4.21 7.87
N LEU A 22 4.04 -3.13 7.54
CA LEU A 22 3.71 -1.77 7.97
C LEU A 22 2.92 -1.10 6.84
N ALA A 23 1.62 -0.89 7.03
CA ALA A 23 0.78 -0.15 6.09
C ALA A 23 0.59 1.29 6.58
N VAL A 24 0.83 2.27 5.70
CA VAL A 24 0.80 3.70 6.02
C VAL A 24 0.07 4.53 4.97
N SER A 25 -0.58 5.62 5.38
CA SER A 25 -1.24 6.56 4.45
C SER A 25 -1.59 7.89 5.13
N ASP A 26 -1.61 8.99 4.37
CA ASP A 26 -2.17 10.33 4.66
C ASP A 26 -1.69 11.10 5.91
N GLU A 27 -1.32 10.41 6.99
CA GLU A 27 -0.89 10.97 8.27
C GLU A 27 0.50 10.44 8.62
N VAL A 28 1.43 11.38 8.86
CA VAL A 28 2.76 11.06 9.38
C VAL A 28 2.62 10.72 10.86
N ASP A 29 3.09 9.53 11.24
CA ASP A 29 3.20 9.15 12.64
C ASP A 29 4.53 9.67 13.19
N GLU A 30 4.48 10.66 14.08
CA GLU A 30 5.67 11.27 14.69
C GLU A 30 6.54 10.24 15.42
N ALA A 31 5.95 9.18 15.98
CA ALA A 31 6.71 8.11 16.64
C ALA A 31 7.55 7.32 15.62
N LEU A 32 7.04 7.15 14.40
CA LEU A 32 7.77 6.51 13.29
C LEU A 32 8.68 7.48 12.54
N TRP A 33 8.66 8.77 12.87
CA TRP A 33 9.62 9.78 12.43
C TRP A 33 10.79 9.98 13.42
N SER A 34 10.95 9.04 14.35
CA SER A 34 11.98 9.04 15.37
C SER A 34 12.81 7.75 15.33
N ALA A 35 13.93 7.71 16.06
CA ALA A 35 14.76 6.51 16.17
C ALA A 35 14.03 5.28 16.77
N CYS A 36 12.83 5.44 17.33
CA CYS A 36 12.02 4.35 17.88
C CYS A 36 11.40 3.43 16.82
N VAL A 37 11.45 3.80 15.53
CA VAL A 37 10.91 2.96 14.45
C VAL A 37 11.62 1.60 14.32
N THR A 38 12.88 1.48 14.78
CA THR A 38 13.70 0.26 14.65
C THR A 38 13.12 -0.97 15.36
N ASP A 39 12.22 -0.78 16.33
CA ASP A 39 11.61 -1.90 17.09
C ASP A 39 10.41 -2.52 16.35
N VAL A 40 10.00 -1.96 15.21
CA VAL A 40 8.90 -2.48 14.39
C VAL A 40 9.38 -3.62 13.50
N SER A 41 9.21 -4.86 13.97
CA SER A 41 9.52 -6.07 13.18
C SER A 41 8.51 -6.27 12.05
N VAL A 42 8.84 -5.84 10.82
CA VAL A 42 8.04 -6.03 9.60
C VAL A 42 8.92 -6.50 8.44
N ASP A 43 8.30 -7.08 7.42
CA ASP A 43 8.94 -7.62 6.23
C ASP A 43 8.79 -6.71 5.00
N LEU A 44 7.75 -5.86 4.99
CA LEU A 44 7.36 -5.04 3.85
C LEU A 44 6.61 -3.78 4.31
N ILE A 45 6.87 -2.66 3.66
CA ILE A 45 6.13 -1.40 3.86
C ILE A 45 5.18 -1.19 2.68
N LEU A 46 3.91 -0.92 2.97
CA LEU A 46 2.85 -0.63 1.99
C LEU A 46 2.32 0.79 2.21
N ALA A 47 2.57 1.70 1.27
CA ALA A 47 2.09 3.08 1.37
C ALA A 47 0.92 3.35 0.41
N ALA A 48 -0.21 3.77 0.97
CA ALA A 48 -1.45 4.05 0.25
C ALA A 48 -1.61 5.52 -0.17
N GLY A 49 -0.51 6.30 -0.18
CA GLY A 49 -0.45 7.64 -0.76
C GLY A 49 -0.55 8.78 0.24
N ASP A 50 -0.40 10.00 -0.28
CA ASP A 50 -0.50 11.28 0.46
C ASP A 50 0.42 11.35 1.69
N LEU A 51 1.63 10.82 1.52
CA LEU A 51 2.71 10.91 2.50
C LEU A 51 3.92 11.56 1.83
N PRO A 52 4.68 12.42 2.54
CA PRO A 52 5.94 12.95 2.01
C PRO A 52 6.85 11.80 1.57
N PHE A 53 7.45 11.91 0.38
CA PHE A 53 8.33 10.84 -0.10
C PHE A 53 9.61 10.70 0.73
N ASP A 54 10.10 11.79 1.32
CA ASP A 54 11.17 11.76 2.31
C ASP A 54 10.75 11.00 3.58
N TYR A 55 9.45 11.02 3.91
CA TYR A 55 8.90 10.20 4.99
C TYR A 55 9.01 8.70 4.68
N LEU A 56 8.58 8.32 3.49
CA LEU A 56 8.64 6.93 3.04
C LEU A 56 10.08 6.42 2.89
N ASP A 57 11.00 7.28 2.45
CA ASP A 57 12.44 6.97 2.35
C ASP A 57 13.05 6.67 3.72
N PHE A 58 12.77 7.53 4.71
CA PHE A 58 13.22 7.32 6.08
C PHE A 58 12.71 5.99 6.65
N LEU A 59 11.43 5.66 6.47
CA LEU A 59 10.88 4.39 6.95
C LEU A 59 11.57 3.20 6.30
N ALA A 60 11.70 3.20 4.97
CA ALA A 60 12.33 2.12 4.22
C ALA A 60 13.80 1.94 4.60
N SER A 61 14.53 3.05 4.72
CA SER A 61 15.96 3.06 5.07
C SER A 61 16.20 2.67 6.54
N THR A 62 15.38 3.14 7.46
CA THR A 62 15.58 2.88 8.90
C THR A 62 15.17 1.47 9.29
N LEU A 63 14.11 0.94 8.67
CA LEU A 63 13.67 -0.45 8.89
C LEU A 63 14.49 -1.47 8.08
N ASP A 64 15.23 -1.01 7.07
CA ASP A 64 15.89 -1.83 6.05
C ASP A 64 14.91 -2.81 5.40
N ARG A 65 13.75 -2.28 4.96
CA ARG A 65 12.67 -3.06 4.36
C ARG A 65 12.19 -2.48 3.03
N PRO A 66 11.77 -3.35 2.10
CA PRO A 66 11.25 -2.89 0.83
C PRO A 66 9.97 -2.07 1.02
N LEU A 67 9.84 -1.04 0.19
CA LEU A 67 8.67 -0.15 0.13
C LEU A 67 7.92 -0.36 -1.17
N VAL A 68 6.62 -0.62 -1.09
CA VAL A 68 5.69 -0.58 -2.23
C VAL A 68 4.65 0.50 -1.98
N PHE A 69 4.40 1.35 -2.97
CA PHE A 69 3.48 2.47 -2.80
C PHE A 69 2.59 2.71 -4.02
N VAL A 70 1.45 3.37 -3.78
CA VAL A 70 0.65 4.03 -4.81
C VAL A 70 0.54 5.52 -4.46
N PRO A 71 0.45 6.43 -5.45
CA PRO A 71 0.29 7.84 -5.18
C PRO A 71 -1.14 8.12 -4.70
N GLY A 72 -1.26 9.04 -3.75
CA GLY A 72 -2.51 9.69 -3.41
C GLY A 72 -2.80 10.90 -4.31
N ASN A 73 -3.82 11.67 -3.98
CA ASN A 73 -4.20 12.82 -4.82
C ASN A 73 -3.37 14.08 -4.62
N HIS A 74 -2.69 14.21 -3.48
CA HIS A 74 -1.77 15.30 -3.19
C HIS A 74 -0.33 14.99 -3.61
N ASP A 75 -0.03 13.74 -3.93
CA ASP A 75 1.30 13.34 -4.41
C ASP A 75 1.65 13.93 -5.80
N PRO A 76 2.95 14.14 -6.09
CA PRO A 76 3.43 14.50 -7.42
C PRO A 76 2.99 13.52 -8.52
N ASP A 77 2.85 14.04 -9.76
CA ASP A 77 2.66 13.17 -10.93
C ASP A 77 3.94 12.38 -11.23
N LEU A 78 3.88 11.06 -11.03
CA LEU A 78 4.96 10.13 -11.36
C LEU A 78 4.82 9.52 -12.77
N SER A 79 3.81 9.94 -13.54
CA SER A 79 3.59 9.43 -14.89
C SER A 79 4.70 9.83 -15.86
N GLY A 80 4.96 8.95 -16.84
CA GLY A 80 6.00 9.15 -17.84
C GLY A 80 7.43 8.95 -17.35
N PHE A 81 7.62 8.63 -16.06
CA PHE A 81 8.90 8.17 -15.54
C PHE A 81 9.07 6.66 -15.71
N GLY A 82 10.27 6.25 -16.07
CA GLY A 82 10.71 4.85 -16.11
C GLY A 82 12.14 4.72 -15.64
N PHE A 83 12.60 3.49 -15.46
CA PHE A 83 13.98 3.21 -15.05
C PHE A 83 14.69 2.36 -16.12
N ARG A 84 15.91 2.72 -16.46
CA ARG A 84 16.78 1.95 -17.36
C ARG A 84 18.21 2.00 -16.83
N ASN A 85 18.81 0.84 -16.61
CA ASN A 85 20.17 0.69 -16.06
C ASN A 85 20.39 1.52 -14.77
N GLY A 86 19.40 1.54 -13.87
CA GLY A 86 19.45 2.30 -12.62
C GLY A 86 19.21 3.81 -12.77
N LEU A 87 19.09 4.35 -13.98
CA LEU A 87 18.78 5.75 -14.23
C LEU A 87 17.28 5.95 -14.38
N ALA A 88 16.74 6.93 -13.67
CA ALA A 88 15.40 7.43 -13.92
C ALA A 88 15.38 8.25 -15.22
N LEU A 89 14.43 7.93 -16.08
CA LEU A 89 14.21 8.58 -17.37
C LEU A 89 12.82 9.20 -17.40
N ARG A 90 12.69 10.37 -18.01
CA ARG A 90 11.41 10.98 -18.39
C ARG A 90 11.45 11.34 -19.87
N ALA A 91 10.46 10.91 -20.63
CA ALA A 91 10.43 11.08 -22.09
C ALA A 91 11.72 10.61 -22.81
N GLY A 92 12.40 9.58 -22.26
CA GLY A 92 13.64 9.03 -22.81
C GLY A 92 14.94 9.69 -22.35
N PHE A 93 14.88 10.78 -21.59
CA PHE A 93 16.06 11.50 -21.10
C PHE A 93 16.30 11.26 -19.60
N PRO A 94 17.57 11.19 -19.14
CA PRO A 94 17.88 11.18 -17.71
C PRO A 94 17.20 12.32 -16.98
N SER A 95 16.54 12.01 -15.87
CA SER A 95 15.81 12.98 -15.06
C SER A 95 15.85 12.54 -13.60
N ARG A 96 15.86 13.51 -12.68
CA ARG A 96 15.79 13.22 -11.25
C ARG A 96 14.44 12.52 -10.95
N TRP A 97 14.50 11.36 -10.31
CA TRP A 97 13.31 10.66 -9.82
C TRP A 97 12.66 11.49 -8.71
N PRO A 98 11.38 11.87 -8.84
CA PRO A 98 10.70 12.65 -7.82
C PRO A 98 10.00 11.80 -6.76
N GLY A 99 9.98 10.47 -6.88
CA GLY A 99 9.38 9.56 -5.89
C GLY A 99 10.35 9.16 -4.78
N PRO A 100 9.91 8.32 -3.81
CA PRO A 100 10.78 7.84 -2.75
C PRO A 100 11.92 6.99 -3.34
N PRO A 101 13.19 7.25 -2.96
CA PRO A 101 14.33 6.43 -3.35
C PRO A 101 14.10 4.94 -3.02
N GLY A 102 14.47 4.05 -3.93
CA GLY A 102 14.30 2.59 -3.75
C GLY A 102 12.85 2.07 -3.72
N GLY A 103 11.85 2.95 -3.61
CA GLY A 103 10.44 2.58 -3.52
C GLY A 103 9.88 2.03 -4.83
N VAL A 104 9.10 0.95 -4.73
CA VAL A 104 8.41 0.32 -5.85
C VAL A 104 7.03 0.95 -6.03
N ASN A 105 6.88 1.80 -7.04
CA ASN A 105 5.58 2.34 -7.42
C ASN A 105 4.71 1.26 -8.09
N ALA A 106 3.65 0.82 -7.40
CA ALA A 106 2.69 -0.18 -7.87
C ALA A 106 1.54 0.40 -8.70
N ASP A 107 1.46 1.72 -8.90
CA ASP A 107 0.33 2.34 -9.59
C ASP A 107 0.15 1.81 -11.02
N GLY A 108 -1.04 1.27 -11.30
CA GLY A 108 -1.40 0.64 -12.57
C GLY A 108 -0.61 -0.62 -12.90
N ARG A 109 0.11 -1.19 -11.92
CA ARG A 109 1.04 -2.32 -12.06
C ARG A 109 0.70 -3.44 -11.06
N VAL A 110 1.19 -4.63 -11.38
CA VAL A 110 1.25 -5.75 -10.44
C VAL A 110 2.72 -6.02 -10.16
N VAL A 111 3.07 -6.07 -8.88
CA VAL A 111 4.44 -6.28 -8.40
C VAL A 111 4.44 -7.43 -7.40
N GLU A 112 5.60 -8.07 -7.23
CA GLU A 112 5.80 -9.13 -6.25
C GLU A 112 7.03 -8.76 -5.42
N VAL A 113 6.82 -8.55 -4.12
CA VAL A 113 7.83 -8.05 -3.19
C VAL A 113 7.65 -8.76 -1.86
N ALA A 114 8.75 -9.25 -1.26
CA ALA A 114 8.73 -10.03 -0.03
C ALA A 114 7.75 -11.23 -0.06
N GLY A 115 7.61 -11.87 -1.23
CA GLY A 115 6.67 -12.99 -1.43
C GLY A 115 5.19 -12.61 -1.51
N VAL A 116 4.87 -11.31 -1.58
CA VAL A 116 3.52 -10.77 -1.62
C VAL A 116 3.21 -10.22 -3.00
N ARG A 117 2.12 -10.68 -3.61
CA ARG A 117 1.65 -10.20 -4.90
C ARG A 117 0.68 -9.04 -4.75
N ILE A 118 1.07 -7.87 -5.24
CA ILE A 118 0.38 -6.60 -4.99
C ILE A 118 -0.04 -5.97 -6.31
N ALA A 119 -1.33 -5.62 -6.42
CA ALA A 119 -1.85 -4.82 -7.53
C ALA A 119 -2.15 -3.41 -7.03
N GLY A 120 -1.66 -2.38 -7.72
CA GLY A 120 -1.82 -0.98 -7.29
C GLY A 120 -2.75 -0.13 -8.16
N LEU A 121 -3.63 0.65 -7.53
CA LEU A 121 -4.40 1.73 -8.15
C LEU A 121 -4.46 2.96 -7.22
N GLY A 122 -3.55 3.90 -7.44
CA GLY A 122 -3.54 5.18 -6.75
C GLY A 122 -4.57 6.18 -7.30
N GLY A 123 -4.55 7.35 -6.67
CA GLY A 123 -5.37 8.51 -6.98
C GLY A 123 -6.79 8.45 -6.41
N SER A 124 -7.51 9.57 -6.60
CA SER A 124 -8.84 9.80 -6.02
C SER A 124 -9.85 10.30 -7.04
N PRO A 125 -11.14 10.47 -6.67
CA PRO A 125 -12.15 11.02 -7.55
C PRO A 125 -11.77 12.42 -8.07
N LEU A 126 -12.27 12.75 -9.26
CA LEU A 126 -12.05 14.07 -9.84
C LEU A 126 -12.87 15.15 -9.13
N TYR A 127 -12.19 16.16 -8.57
CA TYR A 127 -12.84 17.32 -7.95
C TYR A 127 -12.18 18.66 -8.32
N ASN A 128 -10.89 18.70 -8.66
CA ASN A 128 -10.21 19.96 -9.05
C ASN A 128 -9.20 19.81 -10.20
N ASN A 129 -9.20 18.67 -10.91
CA ASN A 129 -8.26 18.35 -12.01
C ASN A 129 -6.79 18.22 -11.58
N GLY A 130 -6.53 17.81 -10.33
CA GLY A 130 -5.19 17.43 -9.88
C GLY A 130 -4.60 16.23 -10.65
N PRO A 131 -3.28 16.02 -10.58
CA PRO A 131 -2.55 15.05 -11.41
C PRO A 131 -2.98 13.59 -11.20
N ASN A 132 -3.38 13.25 -9.98
CA ASN A 132 -3.75 11.90 -9.57
C ASN A 132 -5.27 11.76 -9.35
N GLN A 133 -6.07 12.51 -10.11
CA GLN A 133 -7.53 12.49 -10.00
C GLN A 133 -8.20 11.87 -11.23
N TRP A 134 -9.23 11.07 -10.98
CA TRP A 134 -9.85 10.26 -12.00
C TRP A 134 -11.37 10.34 -11.94
N SER A 135 -11.99 10.50 -13.11
CA SER A 135 -13.40 10.14 -13.24
C SER A 135 -13.57 8.63 -13.07
N GLU A 136 -14.75 8.19 -12.64
CA GLU A 136 -15.10 6.76 -12.55
C GLU A 136 -14.76 6.02 -13.85
N ARG A 137 -15.08 6.62 -15.01
CA ARG A 137 -14.77 6.02 -16.32
C ARG A 137 -13.26 5.88 -16.55
N ALA A 138 -12.45 6.85 -16.12
CA ALA A 138 -11.01 6.82 -16.26
C ALA A 138 -10.36 5.79 -15.32
N GLN A 139 -10.76 5.77 -14.05
CA GLN A 139 -10.28 4.80 -13.08
C GLN A 139 -10.71 3.37 -13.47
N ALA A 140 -11.94 3.20 -13.97
CA ALA A 140 -12.40 1.91 -14.49
C ALA A 140 -11.57 1.40 -15.69
N ARG A 141 -11.03 2.28 -16.53
CA ARG A 141 -10.09 1.86 -17.58
C ARG A 141 -8.75 1.42 -17.00
N ARG A 142 -8.24 2.13 -15.99
CA ARG A 142 -7.02 1.77 -15.25
C ARG A 142 -7.20 0.40 -14.57
N ALA A 143 -8.30 0.19 -13.84
CA ALA A 143 -8.64 -1.07 -13.19
C ALA A 143 -8.75 -2.25 -14.18
N ARG A 144 -9.45 -2.10 -15.31
CA ARG A 144 -9.52 -3.17 -16.33
C ARG A 144 -8.16 -3.54 -16.91
N ARG A 145 -7.28 -2.56 -17.13
CA ARG A 145 -5.91 -2.81 -17.59
C ARG A 145 -5.10 -3.56 -16.54
N LEU A 146 -5.21 -3.14 -15.28
CA LEU A 146 -4.56 -3.82 -14.16
C LEU A 146 -5.01 -5.28 -14.04
N VAL A 147 -6.33 -5.53 -14.08
CA VAL A 147 -6.90 -6.89 -14.06
C VAL A 147 -6.33 -7.77 -15.19
N ARG A 148 -6.22 -7.23 -16.41
CA ARG A 148 -5.63 -7.97 -17.54
C ARG A 148 -4.14 -8.28 -17.32
N ARG A 149 -3.38 -7.33 -16.75
CA ARG A 149 -1.95 -7.51 -16.43
C ARG A 149 -1.73 -8.51 -15.31
N ALA A 150 -2.64 -8.58 -14.35
CA ALA A 150 -2.52 -9.47 -13.21
C ALA A 150 -2.59 -10.96 -13.58
N ARG A 151 -3.26 -11.35 -14.68
CA ARG A 151 -3.33 -12.76 -15.14
C ARG A 151 -3.70 -13.78 -14.05
N GLY A 152 -4.38 -13.37 -12.97
CA GLY A 152 -4.69 -14.23 -11.83
C GLY A 152 -4.89 -13.44 -10.53
N PRO A 153 -5.15 -14.16 -9.42
CA PRO A 153 -5.35 -13.54 -8.11
C PRO A 153 -4.13 -12.81 -7.57
N VAL A 154 -4.34 -11.86 -6.68
CA VAL A 154 -3.27 -11.15 -5.94
C VAL A 154 -3.55 -11.24 -4.45
N ASP A 155 -2.56 -10.99 -3.61
CA ASP A 155 -2.74 -11.00 -2.16
C ASP A 155 -3.34 -9.68 -1.68
N VAL A 156 -2.83 -8.57 -2.24
CA VAL A 156 -3.19 -7.20 -1.86
C VAL A 156 -3.61 -6.39 -3.10
N LEU A 157 -4.75 -5.72 -3.00
CA LEU A 157 -5.12 -4.60 -3.86
C LEU A 157 -4.84 -3.31 -3.08
N LEU A 158 -3.73 -2.65 -3.41
CA LEU A 158 -3.30 -1.41 -2.77
C LEU A 158 -3.91 -0.23 -3.54
N THR A 159 -4.69 0.59 -2.85
CA THR A 159 -5.39 1.74 -3.42
C THR A 159 -5.18 2.96 -2.56
N HIS A 160 -5.39 4.17 -3.10
CA HIS A 160 -5.49 5.36 -2.26
C HIS A 160 -6.93 5.56 -1.78
N THR A 161 -7.91 5.51 -2.69
CA THR A 161 -9.34 5.67 -2.37
C THR A 161 -10.06 4.32 -2.18
N PRO A 162 -11.02 4.22 -1.24
CA PRO A 162 -11.82 3.02 -1.01
C PRO A 162 -12.77 2.65 -2.17
N PRO A 163 -13.33 1.42 -2.18
CA PRO A 163 -14.46 1.05 -3.02
C PRO A 163 -15.71 1.85 -2.66
N ARG A 164 -16.56 2.13 -3.66
CA ARG A 164 -17.84 2.81 -3.44
C ARG A 164 -18.72 2.03 -2.45
N GLY A 165 -19.24 2.71 -1.44
CA GLY A 165 -20.11 2.13 -0.41
C GLY A 165 -19.39 1.22 0.60
N VAL A 166 -18.05 1.18 0.60
CA VAL A 166 -17.26 0.31 1.48
C VAL A 166 -16.09 1.10 2.05
N GLY A 167 -16.27 1.70 3.23
CA GLY A 167 -15.25 2.54 3.89
C GLY A 167 -15.10 3.94 3.29
N ASP A 168 -16.05 4.37 2.47
CA ASP A 168 -16.06 5.70 1.85
C ASP A 168 -16.91 6.73 2.61
N GLY A 169 -16.75 8.01 2.25
CA GLY A 169 -17.50 9.13 2.81
C GLY A 169 -18.71 9.55 1.96
N PRO A 170 -19.66 10.30 2.54
CA PRO A 170 -20.86 10.75 1.83
C PRO A 170 -20.58 11.89 0.84
N ASP A 171 -19.53 12.67 1.07
CA ASP A 171 -19.18 13.81 0.24
C ASP A 171 -18.47 13.40 -1.07
N PRO A 172 -18.46 14.27 -2.09
CA PRO A 172 -17.91 13.93 -3.40
C PRO A 172 -16.42 13.59 -3.40
N VAL A 173 -15.64 14.12 -2.46
CA VAL A 173 -14.19 13.93 -2.40
C VAL A 173 -13.87 12.56 -1.80
N HIS A 174 -14.53 12.20 -0.70
CA HIS A 174 -14.29 10.92 -0.01
C HIS A 174 -15.13 9.76 -0.56
N ARG A 175 -15.92 9.99 -1.61
CA ARG A 175 -16.71 8.94 -2.27
C ARG A 175 -15.82 7.92 -2.97
N GLY A 176 -16.07 6.63 -2.74
CA GLY A 176 -15.27 5.57 -3.32
C GLY A 176 -15.52 5.34 -4.81
N PHE A 177 -14.66 4.52 -5.43
CA PHE A 177 -14.80 4.12 -6.83
C PHE A 177 -15.63 2.84 -6.99
N GLU A 178 -16.59 2.84 -7.91
CA GLU A 178 -17.41 1.67 -8.23
C GLU A 178 -16.57 0.59 -8.92
N CYS A 179 -15.61 0.99 -9.77
CA CYS A 179 -14.78 0.06 -10.52
C CYS A 179 -13.90 -0.86 -9.66
N LEU A 180 -13.69 -0.52 -8.38
CA LEU A 180 -12.96 -1.39 -7.44
C LEU A 180 -13.74 -2.67 -7.13
N HIS A 181 -15.07 -2.67 -7.19
CA HIS A 181 -15.88 -3.89 -7.09
C HIS A 181 -15.53 -4.89 -8.20
N HIS A 182 -15.32 -4.40 -9.43
CA HIS A 182 -14.86 -5.24 -10.53
C HIS A 182 -13.43 -5.76 -10.32
N ALA A 183 -12.53 -4.90 -9.84
CA ALA A 183 -11.15 -5.29 -9.56
C ALA A 183 -11.10 -6.38 -8.48
N VAL A 184 -11.81 -6.19 -7.36
CA VAL A 184 -11.91 -7.17 -6.26
C VAL A 184 -12.45 -8.50 -6.75
N ARG A 185 -13.57 -8.51 -7.48
CA ARG A 185 -14.15 -9.76 -8.00
C ARG A 185 -13.21 -10.54 -8.93
N ARG A 186 -12.35 -9.86 -9.70
CA ARG A 186 -11.46 -10.50 -10.68
C ARG A 186 -10.11 -10.87 -10.09
N LEU A 187 -9.57 -10.05 -9.21
CA LEU A 187 -8.27 -10.22 -8.57
C LEU A 187 -8.36 -11.03 -7.26
N ARG A 188 -9.55 -11.14 -6.68
CA ARG A 188 -9.83 -11.87 -5.42
C ARG A 188 -8.77 -11.60 -4.34
N PRO A 189 -8.43 -10.32 -4.06
CA PRO A 189 -7.43 -10.02 -3.05
C PRO A 189 -7.95 -10.41 -1.68
N ARG A 190 -7.05 -10.85 -0.80
CA ARG A 190 -7.43 -11.03 0.61
C ARG A 190 -7.59 -9.69 1.31
N TRP A 191 -6.75 -8.73 0.93
CA TRP A 191 -6.73 -7.39 1.47
C TRP A 191 -6.92 -6.35 0.37
N LEU A 192 -7.83 -5.41 0.59
CA LEU A 192 -7.81 -4.12 -0.08
C LEU A 192 -7.44 -3.08 0.97
N LEU A 193 -6.32 -2.39 0.74
CA LEU A 193 -5.83 -1.34 1.62
C LEU A 193 -6.07 0.01 0.96
N HIS A 194 -6.59 0.96 1.73
CA HIS A 194 -6.84 2.32 1.26
C HIS A 194 -6.51 3.37 2.33
N GLY A 195 -6.25 4.58 1.89
CA GLY A 195 -6.16 5.78 2.71
C GLY A 195 -7.33 6.71 2.45
N HIS A 196 -7.02 8.00 2.25
CA HIS A 196 -7.89 9.08 1.76
C HIS A 196 -9.03 9.51 2.69
N VAL A 197 -9.70 8.56 3.34
CA VAL A 197 -10.82 8.83 4.26
C VAL A 197 -10.28 8.91 5.68
N HIS A 198 -9.95 10.13 6.13
CA HIS A 198 -9.38 10.32 7.46
C HIS A 198 -10.37 9.97 8.57
N PRO A 199 -10.03 9.05 9.48
CA PRO A 199 -10.91 8.68 10.58
C PRO A 199 -10.80 9.64 11.79
N TYR A 200 -9.90 10.63 11.74
CA TYR A 200 -9.67 11.63 12.79
C TYR A 200 -9.46 10.99 14.17
N GLY A 201 -8.53 10.02 14.24
CA GLY A 201 -8.18 9.32 15.47
C GLY A 201 -9.22 8.30 15.97
N ARG A 202 -10.28 8.02 15.20
CA ARG A 202 -11.27 6.99 15.56
C ARG A 202 -10.87 5.62 15.01
N PRO A 203 -10.91 4.55 15.82
CA PRO A 203 -10.77 3.21 15.29
C PRO A 203 -11.84 2.95 14.24
N THR A 204 -11.43 2.65 13.02
CA THR A 204 -12.35 2.30 11.93
C THR A 204 -12.32 0.79 11.77
N PRO A 205 -13.45 0.09 11.96
CA PRO A 205 -13.49 -1.35 11.78
C PRO A 205 -13.19 -1.70 10.32
N ASP A 206 -12.57 -2.86 10.10
CA ASP A 206 -12.42 -3.39 8.75
C ASP A 206 -13.81 -3.61 8.13
N HIS A 207 -13.95 -3.21 6.87
CA HIS A 207 -15.11 -3.56 6.07
C HIS A 207 -14.86 -4.87 5.31
N ARG A 208 -15.91 -5.39 4.68
CA ARG A 208 -15.82 -6.56 3.80
C ARG A 208 -16.43 -6.26 2.45
N LEU A 209 -15.79 -6.79 1.41
CA LEU A 209 -16.33 -6.84 0.05
C LEU A 209 -16.18 -8.26 -0.48
N GLY A 210 -17.22 -9.07 -0.24
CA GLY A 210 -17.12 -10.53 -0.36
C GLY A 210 -16.12 -11.08 0.66
N ASP A 211 -15.17 -11.90 0.19
CA ASP A 211 -14.11 -12.49 1.02
C ASP A 211 -12.93 -11.54 1.27
N THR A 212 -12.89 -10.40 0.58
CA THR A 212 -11.84 -9.38 0.73
C THR A 212 -12.09 -8.53 1.97
N ARG A 213 -11.08 -8.43 2.83
CA ARG A 213 -11.05 -7.44 3.93
C ARG A 213 -10.64 -6.09 3.36
N VAL A 214 -11.45 -5.07 3.61
CA VAL A 214 -11.20 -3.69 3.19
C VAL A 214 -10.78 -2.91 4.44
N ARG A 215 -9.54 -2.44 4.47
CA ARG A 215 -8.97 -1.76 5.63
C ARG A 215 -8.51 -0.36 5.25
N ASN A 216 -8.95 0.61 6.04
CA ASN A 216 -8.41 1.95 6.06
C ASN A 216 -7.07 1.93 6.81
N VAL A 217 -6.00 2.38 6.17
CA VAL A 217 -4.63 2.40 6.70
C VAL A 217 -4.08 3.83 6.88
N VAL A 218 -4.95 4.84 7.03
CA VAL A 218 -4.55 6.19 7.45
C VAL A 218 -3.78 6.12 8.78
N GLY A 219 -2.65 6.82 8.85
CA GLY A 219 -1.67 6.70 9.92
C GLY A 219 -0.75 5.51 9.70
N ALA A 220 -0.52 4.70 10.74
CA ALA A 220 0.38 3.54 10.68
C ALA A 220 -0.23 2.28 11.29
N HIS A 221 -0.15 1.17 10.56
CA HIS A 221 -0.80 -0.10 10.92
C HIS A 221 0.14 -1.28 10.71
N VAL A 222 0.33 -2.09 11.74
CA VAL A 222 1.18 -3.30 11.67
C VAL A 222 0.32 -4.56 11.78
N PHE A 223 0.36 -5.42 10.76
CA PHE A 223 -0.42 -6.67 10.74
C PHE A 223 0.17 -7.71 9.78
N GLY A 224 -0.26 -8.97 9.93
CA GLY A 224 0.13 -10.07 9.04
C GLY A 224 -0.75 -10.15 7.79
N ILE A 225 -0.13 -10.40 6.63
CA ILE A 225 -0.78 -10.56 5.33
C ILE A 225 -0.54 -11.95 4.71
N GLY A 226 -0.60 -13.03 5.50
CA GLY A 226 -0.53 -14.40 4.96
C GLY A 226 -1.80 -15.20 5.21
N ARG A 227 -2.00 -16.30 4.48
CA ARG A 227 -3.18 -17.18 4.56
C ARG A 227 -3.49 -17.49 6.05
N PRO A 228 -4.78 -17.54 6.47
CA PRO A 228 -5.08 -18.18 7.74
C PRO A 228 -4.48 -19.57 7.70
N THR A 229 -3.69 -19.93 8.71
CA THR A 229 -3.34 -21.33 8.93
C THR A 229 -4.65 -22.13 9.04
N PRO A 230 -4.73 -23.37 8.52
CA PRO A 230 -5.94 -24.19 8.60
C PRO A 230 -6.52 -24.33 10.02
N THR A 231 -5.70 -24.10 11.04
CA THR A 231 -6.05 -24.12 12.46
C THR A 231 -6.90 -22.94 12.94
N GLU A 232 -7.04 -21.86 12.17
CA GLU A 232 -7.95 -20.73 12.49
C GLU A 232 -9.36 -20.90 11.88
N ALA A 233 -9.62 -22.02 11.22
CA ALA A 233 -10.90 -22.33 10.57
C ALA A 233 -11.70 -23.45 11.25
N LEU A 234 -11.44 -23.72 12.54
CA LEU A 234 -12.18 -24.67 13.38
C LEU A 234 -12.77 -23.96 14.60
#